data_AF-A0A5C6E585-F1
#
_entry.id   AF-A0A5C6E585-F1
#
_cell.length_a   1.000
_cell.length_b   1.000
_cell.length_c   1.000
_cell.angle_alpha   90.00
_cell.angle_beta   90.00
_cell.angle_gamma   90.00
#
_symmetry.space_group_name_H-M   'P 1'
#
loop_
_entity.id
_entity.type
_entity.pdbx_description
1 polymer ?
#
loop_
_entity_poly.entity_id
_entity_poly.type
_entity_poly.pdbx_seq_one_letter_code
_entity_poly.pdbx_strand_id
1 'polypeptide(L)'
;MRTPHNQRFNTSALTMLSPLLIVMASIASAAPPTPLVDMKGRKVLLDERPTFERGWFVVAKSTYWPLCYESLDRMEEARELIGKGKDDDLALSLEKSAAWLGLAASAAMTNGEEGIIACETLMNDQVDAIRRGSAPLSDADLNTLVTLGEICIAKSHLMRASAAEDSDEYDRPTLGVGKNLSPVVKEAEKEIRQAQIEARVEQYRYDSLQSLKHLEAAQNYIISAAKAGGLSLPDSIAAPLPTIENADDFTKLTDFVELEMRPRKVEMAKWVETERIRLRNQVIPQ
;
A
#
# COMPACT_ATOMS: atom_id res chain seq x y z
N MET A 1 69.00 -15.27 3.23
CA MET A 1 67.88 -14.76 4.05
C MET A 1 67.31 -13.53 3.37
N ARG A 2 65.98 -13.48 3.26
CA ARG A 2 65.15 -12.51 2.51
C ARG A 2 65.45 -11.06 2.99
N THR A 3 65.64 -10.06 2.14
CA THR A 3 64.63 -9.41 1.28
C THR A 3 65.32 -8.37 0.36
N PRO A 4 64.78 -8.06 -0.83
CA PRO A 4 65.11 -6.83 -1.53
C PRO A 4 63.91 -5.88 -1.77
N HIS A 5 64.27 -4.60 -1.78
CA HIS A 5 63.77 -3.46 -2.57
C HIS A 5 62.35 -2.88 -2.44
N ASN A 6 62.34 -1.65 -1.88
CA ASN A 6 61.93 -0.37 -2.48
C ASN A 6 60.75 -0.35 -3.48
N GLN A 7 59.74 0.48 -3.18
CA GLN A 7 59.55 1.79 -3.86
C GLN A 7 58.53 2.68 -3.13
N ARG A 8 58.84 3.98 -3.07
CA ARG A 8 57.99 5.09 -2.61
C ARG A 8 57.21 5.67 -3.79
N PHE A 9 55.96 6.09 -3.57
CA PHE A 9 55.22 7.25 -4.15
C PHE A 9 53.94 7.36 -3.29
N ASN A 10 53.62 8.37 -2.48
CA ASN A 10 53.52 9.83 -2.59
C ASN A 10 52.32 10.34 -3.42
N THR A 11 51.21 10.65 -2.72
CA THR A 11 50.14 11.67 -2.99
C THR A 11 49.19 11.61 -1.77
N SER A 12 49.06 12.59 -0.86
CA SER A 12 48.59 13.98 -0.95
C SER A 12 47.21 14.16 -1.62
N ALA A 13 46.16 14.32 -0.79
CA ALA A 13 45.04 15.28 -0.93
C ALA A 13 43.99 14.96 0.15
N LEU A 14 43.88 15.76 1.22
CA LEU A 14 43.09 17.00 1.35
C LEU A 14 41.60 16.75 1.69
N THR A 15 41.22 17.22 2.90
CA THR A 15 40.03 18.05 3.23
C THR A 15 38.63 17.47 3.05
N MET A 16 37.60 17.77 3.84
CA MET A 16 37.37 18.61 5.02
C MET A 16 35.93 18.31 5.50
N LEU A 17 35.68 18.50 6.81
CA LEU A 17 34.45 19.01 7.44
C LEU A 17 33.10 18.30 7.18
N SER A 18 32.43 17.86 8.25
CA SER A 18 31.54 18.75 9.01
C SER A 18 30.91 18.06 10.23
N PRO A 19 30.53 18.81 11.28
CA PRO A 19 30.17 18.28 12.58
C PRO A 19 28.69 17.89 12.69
N LEU A 20 28.46 16.91 13.55
CA LEU A 20 27.22 16.57 14.23
C LEU A 20 26.47 17.84 14.66
N LEU A 21 25.28 18.08 14.10
CA LEU A 21 24.31 19.02 14.63
C LEU A 21 23.21 18.20 15.31
N ILE A 22 23.34 18.07 16.64
CA ILE A 22 22.25 17.64 17.51
C ILE A 22 21.31 18.85 17.63
N VAL A 23 20.16 18.80 16.96
CA VAL A 23 19.03 19.68 17.29
C VAL A 23 18.13 18.89 18.23
N MET A 24 18.19 19.22 19.51
CA MET A 24 17.08 18.96 20.42
C MET A 24 15.93 19.87 20.02
N ALA A 25 14.77 19.29 19.74
CA ALA A 25 13.52 20.03 19.64
C ALA A 25 12.58 19.57 20.75
N SER A 26 12.25 20.55 21.59
CA SER A 26 11.39 20.49 22.76
C SER A 26 10.02 19.85 22.51
N ILE A 27 9.50 19.20 23.56
CA ILE A 27 8.09 18.80 23.67
C ILE A 27 7.26 20.10 23.77
N ALA A 28 6.80 20.59 22.63
CA ALA A 28 5.72 21.56 22.55
C ALA A 28 4.44 20.79 22.23
N SER A 29 3.39 21.03 23.00
CA SER A 29 2.02 20.56 22.72
C SER A 29 1.65 21.03 21.31
N ALA A 30 1.71 20.10 20.35
CA ALA A 30 1.47 20.38 18.96
C ALA A 30 -0.04 20.34 18.70
N ALA A 31 -0.55 21.40 18.07
CA ALA A 31 -1.81 21.35 17.34
C ALA A 31 -1.84 20.09 16.43
N PRO A 32 -3.02 19.53 16.12
CA PRO A 32 -3.11 18.35 15.27
C PRO A 32 -2.31 18.59 13.98
N PRO A 33 -1.45 17.64 13.56
CA PRO A 33 -0.55 17.85 12.44
C PRO A 33 -1.36 18.13 11.18
N THR A 34 -1.08 19.26 10.53
CA THR A 34 -1.57 19.54 9.17
C THR A 34 -1.18 18.35 8.29
N PRO A 35 -2.11 17.74 7.54
CA PRO A 35 -1.76 16.62 6.69
C PRO A 35 -0.68 17.05 5.70
N LEU A 36 0.46 16.35 5.71
CA LEU A 36 1.47 16.51 4.68
C LEU A 36 0.85 16.04 3.36
N VAL A 37 1.03 16.81 2.28
CA VAL A 37 0.52 16.49 0.94
C VAL A 37 1.67 16.49 -0.06
N ASP A 38 1.63 15.59 -1.03
CA ASP A 38 2.61 15.52 -2.10
C ASP A 38 2.38 16.62 -3.15
N MET A 39 3.26 16.68 -4.17
CA MET A 39 3.15 17.67 -5.24
C MET A 39 1.87 17.57 -6.08
N LYS A 40 1.16 16.44 -6.02
CA LYS A 40 -0.12 16.20 -6.70
C LYS A 40 -1.32 16.37 -5.76
N GLY A 41 -1.11 16.86 -4.53
CA GLY A 41 -2.16 17.11 -3.55
C GLY A 41 -2.67 15.86 -2.82
N ARG A 42 -1.97 14.72 -2.96
CA ARG A 42 -2.32 13.47 -2.28
C ARG A 42 -1.76 13.48 -0.86
N LYS A 43 -2.50 12.91 0.09
CA LYS A 43 -2.06 12.84 1.48
C LYS A 43 -0.82 11.94 1.63
N VAL A 44 0.24 12.49 2.22
CA VAL A 44 1.44 11.74 2.62
C VAL A 44 1.13 11.02 3.93
N LEU A 45 1.04 9.70 3.85
CA LEU A 45 0.73 8.86 5.00
C LEU A 45 2.04 8.49 5.72
N LEU A 46 2.11 8.82 7.01
CA LEU A 46 3.21 8.45 7.90
C LEU A 46 2.84 7.22 8.73
N ASP A 47 3.84 6.46 9.18
CA ASP A 47 3.64 5.22 9.93
C ASP A 47 4.33 5.27 11.31
N GLU A 48 3.53 5.20 12.37
CA GLU A 48 3.98 4.89 13.73
C GLU A 48 3.62 3.44 14.02
N ARG A 49 4.61 2.55 13.97
CA ARG A 49 4.40 1.11 14.25
C ARG A 49 4.37 0.82 15.75
N PRO A 50 3.59 -0.16 16.21
CA PRO A 50 3.62 -0.62 17.60
C PRO A 50 5.00 -1.17 17.97
N THR A 51 5.45 -0.92 19.19
CA THR A 51 6.80 -1.32 19.66
C THR A 51 7.00 -2.84 19.81
N PHE A 52 5.93 -3.63 19.71
CA PHE A 52 5.94 -5.08 19.94
C PHE A 52 5.89 -5.93 18.66
N GLU A 53 5.77 -5.32 17.47
CA GLU A 53 5.81 -6.09 16.22
C GLU A 53 7.20 -6.71 15.97
N ARG A 54 7.25 -8.04 15.88
CA ARG A 54 8.42 -8.78 15.42
C ARG A 54 8.36 -8.93 13.90
N GLY A 55 9.23 -8.19 13.19
CA GLY A 55 9.43 -8.36 11.75
C GLY A 55 10.64 -7.58 11.25
N TRP A 56 11.55 -8.25 10.56
CA TRP A 56 12.70 -7.62 9.90
C TRP A 56 12.25 -7.02 8.56
N PHE A 57 11.66 -5.82 8.56
CA PHE A 57 11.57 -5.01 7.35
C PHE A 57 11.97 -3.57 7.67
N VAL A 58 13.25 -3.28 7.41
CA VAL A 58 13.81 -1.92 7.46
C VAL A 58 13.58 -1.27 6.10
N VAL A 59 12.39 -0.71 5.91
CA VAL A 59 12.20 0.40 4.98
C VAL A 59 11.86 1.60 5.86
N ALA A 60 12.45 2.77 5.61
CA ALA A 60 12.25 3.93 6.46
C ALA A 60 10.73 4.21 6.65
N LYS A 61 10.34 4.56 7.88
CA LYS A 61 8.94 4.70 8.34
C LYS A 61 8.05 5.62 7.48
N SER A 62 8.64 6.46 6.63
CA SER A 62 7.96 7.44 5.77
C SER A 62 7.90 7.06 4.28
N THR A 63 8.54 5.97 3.85
CA THR A 63 8.74 5.68 2.41
C THR A 63 7.79 4.63 1.83
N TYR A 64 7.07 3.85 2.64
CA TYR A 64 6.23 2.77 2.11
C TYR A 64 4.94 3.28 1.43
N TRP A 65 4.25 4.24 2.05
CA TRP A 65 2.99 4.75 1.51
C TRP A 65 3.12 5.59 0.23
N PRO A 66 4.16 6.43 0.05
CA PRO A 66 4.43 7.06 -1.24
C PRO A 66 4.62 6.06 -2.38
N LEU A 67 5.18 4.88 -2.11
CA LEU A 67 5.32 3.81 -3.12
C LEU A 67 3.96 3.26 -3.57
N CYS A 68 2.93 3.28 -2.70
CA CYS A 68 1.58 2.90 -3.09
C CYS A 68 0.97 3.85 -4.12
N TYR A 69 1.53 5.04 -4.36
CA TYR A 69 1.09 5.98 -5.40
C TYR A 69 2.02 6.02 -6.62
N GLU A 70 3.19 5.40 -6.55
CA GLU A 70 4.15 5.38 -7.66
C GLU A 70 3.56 4.64 -8.87
N SER A 71 2.82 3.54 -8.66
CA SER A 71 2.19 2.83 -9.78
C SER A 71 1.12 3.66 -10.47
N LEU A 72 0.36 4.47 -9.73
CA LEU A 72 -0.58 5.44 -10.31
C LEU A 72 0.16 6.42 -11.22
N ASP A 73 1.29 6.96 -10.75
CA ASP A 73 2.10 7.89 -11.55
C ASP A 73 2.64 7.22 -12.82
N ARG A 74 3.05 5.94 -12.76
CA ARG A 74 3.51 5.20 -13.96
C ARG A 74 2.38 4.90 -14.95
N MET A 75 1.17 4.62 -14.45
CA MET A 75 0.00 4.38 -15.28
C MET A 75 -0.49 5.67 -15.95
N GLU A 76 -0.46 6.81 -15.24
CA GLU A 76 -0.70 8.13 -15.83
C GLU A 76 0.32 8.46 -16.93
N GLU A 77 1.62 8.24 -16.66
CA GLU A 77 2.68 8.44 -17.65
C GLU A 77 2.51 7.54 -18.89
N ALA A 78 2.18 6.25 -18.70
CA ALA A 78 1.93 5.33 -19.80
C ALA A 78 0.77 5.84 -20.66
N ARG A 79 -0.34 6.25 -20.02
CA ARG A 79 -1.51 6.83 -20.69
C ARG A 79 -1.16 8.07 -21.51
N GLU A 80 -0.33 8.95 -20.96
CA GLU A 80 0.12 10.13 -21.67
C GLU A 80 0.99 9.80 -22.89
N LEU A 81 1.67 8.66 -22.93
CA LEU A 81 2.57 8.29 -24.04
C LEU A 81 1.87 7.55 -25.19
N ILE A 82 0.69 6.97 -24.95
CA ILE A 82 -0.10 6.28 -25.96
C ILE A 82 -0.41 7.22 -27.14
N GLY A 83 -0.24 6.72 -28.38
CA GLY A 83 -0.48 7.48 -29.61
C GLY A 83 0.53 8.58 -29.92
N LYS A 84 1.57 8.79 -29.08
CA LYS A 84 2.58 9.85 -29.30
C LYS A 84 3.80 9.41 -30.13
N GLY A 85 3.87 8.13 -30.54
CA GLY A 85 5.01 7.57 -31.28
C GLY A 85 6.32 7.55 -30.49
N LYS A 86 6.22 7.48 -29.15
CA LYS A 86 7.35 7.38 -28.22
C LYS A 86 7.43 5.97 -27.64
N ASP A 87 7.67 5.01 -28.52
CA ASP A 87 7.49 3.59 -28.24
C ASP A 87 8.37 3.08 -27.10
N ASP A 88 9.64 3.52 -27.04
CA ASP A 88 10.57 3.14 -25.96
C ASP A 88 10.13 3.68 -24.58
N ASP A 89 9.69 4.94 -24.53
CA ASP A 89 9.20 5.56 -23.29
C ASP A 89 7.90 4.88 -22.84
N LEU A 90 6.99 4.60 -23.78
CA LEU A 90 5.72 3.91 -23.51
C LEU A 90 5.98 2.50 -22.97
N ALA A 91 6.84 1.73 -23.63
CA ALA A 91 7.22 0.39 -23.20
C ALA A 91 7.86 0.40 -21.80
N LEU A 92 8.73 1.37 -21.51
CA LEU A 92 9.31 1.51 -20.17
C LEU A 92 8.25 1.84 -19.11
N SER A 93 7.28 2.70 -19.41
CA SER A 93 6.22 3.06 -18.46
C SER A 93 5.26 1.89 -18.20
N LEU A 94 4.95 1.11 -19.23
CA LEU A 94 4.15 -0.12 -19.12
C LEU A 94 4.88 -1.21 -18.34
N GLU A 95 6.18 -1.40 -18.57
CA GLU A 95 7.02 -2.36 -17.83
C GLU A 95 7.04 -2.03 -16.32
N LYS A 96 7.20 -0.74 -15.97
CA LYS A 96 7.12 -0.31 -14.58
C LYS A 96 5.72 -0.53 -13.99
N SER A 97 4.67 -0.28 -14.77
CA SER A 97 3.28 -0.52 -14.34
C SER A 97 3.02 -2.01 -14.09
N ALA A 98 3.54 -2.89 -14.97
CA ALA A 98 3.48 -4.34 -14.80
C ALA A 98 4.25 -4.81 -13.56
N ALA A 99 5.46 -4.31 -13.33
CA ALA A 99 6.24 -4.62 -12.13
C ALA A 99 5.49 -4.24 -10.83
N TRP A 100 4.79 -3.10 -10.83
CA TRP A 100 3.94 -2.70 -9.71
C TRP A 100 2.73 -3.61 -9.53
N LEU A 101 2.10 -4.08 -10.62
CA LEU A 101 1.02 -5.08 -10.54
C LEU A 101 1.53 -6.40 -9.93
N GLY A 102 2.72 -6.86 -10.31
CA GLY A 102 3.34 -8.05 -9.72
C GLY A 102 3.63 -7.89 -8.22
N LEU A 103 4.14 -6.72 -7.81
CA LEU A 103 4.31 -6.40 -6.39
C LEU A 103 2.97 -6.32 -5.65
N ALA A 104 1.94 -5.73 -6.26
CA ALA A 104 0.61 -5.63 -5.69
C ALA A 104 -0.06 -7.00 -5.54
N ALA A 105 0.14 -7.93 -6.49
CA ALA A 105 -0.31 -9.31 -6.38
C ALA A 105 0.39 -10.03 -5.22
N SER A 106 1.71 -9.87 -5.10
CA SER A 106 2.50 -10.44 -4.00
C SER A 106 2.07 -9.88 -2.64
N ALA A 107 1.89 -8.56 -2.53
CA ALA A 107 1.47 -7.91 -1.29
C ALA A 107 0.07 -8.34 -0.86
N ALA A 108 -0.87 -8.48 -1.81
CA ALA A 108 -2.21 -9.01 -1.57
C ALA A 108 -2.25 -10.51 -1.32
N MET A 109 -1.12 -11.22 -1.41
CA MET A 109 -1.01 -12.68 -1.24
C MET A 109 -1.98 -13.46 -2.14
N THR A 110 -2.28 -12.94 -3.33
CA THR A 110 -3.16 -13.63 -4.28
C THR A 110 -2.38 -14.65 -5.11
N ASN A 111 -3.04 -15.77 -5.44
CA ASN A 111 -2.54 -16.78 -6.37
C ASN A 111 -2.79 -16.42 -7.85
N GLY A 112 -3.37 -15.25 -8.14
CA GLY A 112 -3.68 -14.77 -9.48
C GLY A 112 -5.14 -14.87 -9.90
N GLU A 113 -5.99 -15.57 -9.16
CA GLU A 113 -7.43 -15.69 -9.44
C GLU A 113 -8.15 -14.33 -9.43
N GLU A 114 -7.58 -13.36 -8.72
CA GLU A 114 -8.12 -12.01 -8.63
C GLU A 114 -7.93 -11.16 -9.90
N GLY A 115 -7.19 -11.69 -10.88
CA GLY A 115 -6.97 -11.08 -12.19
C GLY A 115 -5.82 -10.06 -12.26
N ILE A 116 -5.13 -9.81 -11.14
CA ILE A 116 -3.99 -8.88 -11.08
C ILE A 116 -2.81 -9.41 -11.92
N ILE A 117 -2.45 -10.68 -11.73
CA ILE A 117 -1.36 -11.34 -12.48
C ILE A 117 -1.68 -11.42 -13.97
N ALA A 118 -2.95 -11.67 -14.34
CA ALA A 118 -3.34 -11.68 -15.75
C ALA A 118 -3.17 -10.30 -16.41
N CYS A 119 -3.46 -9.22 -15.68
CA CYS A 119 -3.24 -7.86 -16.17
C CYS A 119 -1.75 -7.52 -16.28
N GLU A 120 -0.93 -7.92 -15.30
CA GLU A 120 0.53 -7.83 -15.34
C GLU A 120 1.09 -8.52 -16.59
N THR A 121 0.73 -9.79 -16.81
CA THR A 121 1.18 -10.57 -17.97
C THR A 121 0.82 -9.86 -19.27
N LEU A 122 -0.43 -9.41 -19.41
CA LEU A 122 -0.84 -8.72 -20.63
C LEU A 122 -0.08 -7.40 -20.84
N MET A 123 0.21 -6.63 -19.78
CA MET A 123 1.05 -5.44 -19.89
C MET A 123 2.47 -5.80 -20.36
N ASN A 124 3.09 -6.83 -19.79
CA ASN A 124 4.41 -7.31 -20.23
C ASN A 124 4.39 -7.79 -21.69
N ASP A 125 3.33 -8.46 -22.13
CA ASP A 125 3.18 -8.87 -23.53
C ASP A 125 3.13 -7.65 -24.46
N GLN A 126 2.48 -6.55 -24.04
CA GLN A 126 2.46 -5.31 -24.81
C GLN A 126 3.81 -4.58 -24.83
N VAL A 127 4.56 -4.60 -23.72
CA VAL A 127 5.94 -4.09 -23.68
C VAL A 127 6.79 -4.79 -24.73
N ASP A 128 6.72 -6.12 -24.76
CA ASP A 128 7.44 -6.93 -25.73
C ASP A 128 6.96 -6.66 -27.15
N ALA A 129 5.64 -6.51 -27.34
CA ALA A 129 5.08 -6.26 -28.67
C ALA A 129 5.56 -4.92 -29.26
N ILE A 130 5.51 -3.86 -28.45
CA ILE A 130 5.97 -2.51 -28.80
C ILE A 130 7.47 -2.53 -29.14
N ARG A 131 8.31 -3.08 -28.24
CA ARG A 131 9.78 -3.11 -28.44
C ARG A 131 10.21 -3.93 -29.66
N ARG A 132 9.48 -4.99 -29.99
CA ARG A 132 9.78 -5.88 -31.13
C ARG A 132 9.15 -5.40 -32.44
N GLY A 133 8.32 -4.36 -32.40
CA GLY A 133 7.54 -3.89 -33.56
C GLY A 133 6.55 -4.95 -34.09
N SER A 134 6.17 -5.92 -33.26
CA SER A 134 5.05 -6.82 -33.56
C SER A 134 3.73 -6.11 -33.26
N ALA A 135 2.63 -6.52 -33.89
CA ALA A 135 1.32 -5.86 -33.77
C ALA A 135 0.89 -5.64 -32.30
N PRO A 136 1.07 -4.43 -31.72
CA PRO A 136 0.63 -4.15 -30.38
C PRO A 136 -0.88 -3.94 -30.38
N LEU A 137 -1.49 -3.91 -29.20
CA LEU A 137 -2.85 -3.46 -29.02
C LEU A 137 -3.04 -2.05 -29.62
N SER A 138 -4.28 -1.76 -30.03
CA SER A 138 -4.63 -0.40 -30.48
C SER A 138 -4.47 0.60 -29.33
N ASP A 139 -4.28 1.89 -29.63
CA ASP A 139 -4.20 2.93 -28.61
C ASP A 139 -5.42 2.91 -27.65
N ALA A 140 -6.61 2.61 -28.16
CA ALA A 140 -7.83 2.50 -27.35
C ALA A 140 -7.78 1.29 -26.40
N ASP A 141 -7.28 0.15 -26.88
CA ASP A 141 -7.15 -1.07 -26.08
C ASP A 141 -6.01 -0.93 -25.06
N LEU A 142 -4.91 -0.25 -25.41
CA LEU A 142 -3.84 0.09 -24.46
C LEU A 142 -4.35 1.02 -23.35
N ASN A 143 -5.15 2.03 -23.69
CA ASN A 143 -5.79 2.89 -22.68
C ASN A 143 -6.69 2.09 -21.75
N THR A 144 -7.44 1.13 -22.31
CA THR A 144 -8.30 0.21 -21.56
C THR A 144 -7.48 -0.70 -20.65
N LEU A 145 -6.34 -1.21 -21.11
CA LEU A 145 -5.43 -2.03 -20.34
C LEU A 145 -4.79 -1.25 -19.18
N VAL A 146 -4.34 -0.02 -19.41
CA VAL A 146 -3.81 0.85 -18.34
C VAL A 146 -4.88 1.15 -17.28
N THR A 147 -6.10 1.43 -17.72
CA THR A 147 -7.25 1.63 -16.81
C THR A 147 -7.57 0.35 -16.02
N LEU A 148 -7.52 -0.82 -16.66
CA LEU A 148 -7.65 -2.11 -15.97
C LEU A 148 -6.54 -2.30 -14.92
N GLY A 149 -5.31 -1.86 -15.22
CA GLY A 149 -4.20 -1.85 -14.27
C GLY A 149 -4.52 -1.06 -13.00
N GLU A 150 -5.04 0.16 -13.13
CA GLU A 150 -5.43 0.98 -11.97
C GLU A 150 -6.51 0.29 -11.12
N ILE A 151 -7.50 -0.34 -11.78
CA ILE A 151 -8.55 -1.13 -11.10
C ILE A 151 -7.96 -2.34 -10.38
N CYS A 152 -6.98 -3.04 -10.97
CA CYS A 152 -6.30 -4.17 -10.35
C CYS A 152 -5.47 -3.76 -9.12
N ILE A 153 -4.80 -2.60 -9.16
CA ILE A 153 -4.09 -2.06 -7.99
C ILE A 153 -5.09 -1.65 -6.90
N ALA A 154 -6.20 -1.00 -7.26
CA ALA A 154 -7.28 -0.69 -6.33
C ALA A 154 -7.79 -1.96 -5.63
N LYS A 155 -7.98 -3.05 -6.38
CA LYS A 155 -8.38 -4.35 -5.85
C LYS A 155 -7.37 -4.90 -4.83
N SER A 156 -6.07 -4.87 -5.14
CA SER A 156 -5.02 -5.27 -4.20
C SER A 156 -5.11 -4.49 -2.89
N HIS A 157 -5.29 -3.17 -2.95
CA HIS A 157 -5.46 -2.35 -1.76
C HIS A 157 -6.73 -2.68 -0.97
N LEU A 158 -7.85 -2.94 -1.64
CA LEU A 158 -9.08 -3.37 -0.97
C LEU A 158 -8.93 -4.74 -0.29
N MET A 159 -8.21 -5.68 -0.89
CA MET A 159 -7.89 -6.97 -0.25
C MET A 159 -7.06 -6.76 1.02
N ARG A 160 -6.04 -5.88 0.97
CA ARG A 160 -5.24 -5.53 2.15
C ARG A 160 -6.07 -4.83 3.24
N ALA A 161 -7.00 -3.96 2.85
CA ALA A 161 -7.91 -3.32 3.79
C ALA A 161 -8.87 -4.33 4.47
N SER A 162 -9.18 -5.44 3.81
CA SER A 162 -10.00 -6.52 4.38
C SER A 162 -9.24 -7.51 5.25
N ALA A 163 -7.93 -7.69 5.06
CA ALA A 163 -7.14 -8.68 5.81
C ALA A 163 -7.18 -8.48 7.34
N ALA A 164 -7.34 -7.23 7.81
CA ALA A 164 -7.49 -6.92 9.23
C ALA A 164 -8.85 -7.35 9.83
N GLU A 165 -9.87 -7.53 8.98
CA GLU A 165 -11.21 -7.97 9.39
C GLU A 165 -11.37 -9.49 9.29
N ASP A 166 -10.65 -10.14 8.36
CA ASP A 166 -10.68 -11.60 8.15
C ASP A 166 -9.82 -12.39 9.15
N SER A 167 -9.06 -11.71 10.02
CA SER A 167 -8.42 -12.38 11.16
C SER A 167 -9.48 -12.73 12.21
N ASP A 168 -10.23 -13.80 11.96
CA ASP A 168 -11.17 -14.45 12.89
C ASP A 168 -10.47 -14.95 14.19
N GLU A 169 -9.16 -14.72 14.36
CA GLU A 169 -8.39 -15.00 15.57
C GLU A 169 -8.64 -14.03 16.74
N TYR A 170 -9.72 -13.25 16.72
CA TYR A 170 -10.24 -12.61 17.93
C TYR A 170 -11.03 -13.58 18.82
N ASP A 171 -10.83 -14.89 18.64
CA ASP A 171 -11.15 -15.87 19.67
C ASP A 171 -10.46 -15.45 20.96
N ARG A 172 -11.30 -15.04 21.92
CA ARG A 172 -10.88 -14.72 23.28
C ARG A 172 -10.11 -15.94 23.77
N PRO A 173 -8.87 -15.81 24.28
CA PRO A 173 -8.23 -16.96 24.90
C PRO A 173 -9.07 -17.27 26.15
N THR A 174 -9.98 -18.23 26.02
CA THR A 174 -10.49 -19.00 27.15
C THR A 174 -9.39 -19.95 27.56
N LEU A 175 -8.28 -19.39 28.08
CA LEU A 175 -7.40 -20.13 28.95
C LEU A 175 -8.23 -20.40 30.20
N GLY A 176 -8.73 -21.63 30.31
CA GLY A 176 -9.47 -22.07 31.47
C GLY A 176 -8.63 -21.82 32.71
N VAL A 177 -9.10 -20.93 33.60
CA VAL A 177 -8.42 -20.66 34.86
C VAL A 177 -8.34 -21.99 35.61
N GLY A 178 -7.12 -22.52 35.76
CA GLY A 178 -6.88 -23.73 36.53
C GLY A 178 -7.45 -23.52 37.93
N LYS A 179 -8.41 -24.36 38.36
CA LYS A 179 -9.16 -24.12 39.60
C LYS A 179 -8.30 -24.16 40.88
N ASN A 180 -7.02 -24.54 40.79
CA ASN A 180 -6.11 -24.76 41.92
C ASN A 180 -4.78 -23.97 41.84
N LEU A 181 -4.80 -22.71 41.42
CA LEU A 181 -3.59 -21.86 41.39
C LEU A 181 -3.37 -21.09 42.70
N SER A 182 -2.10 -20.90 43.08
CA SER A 182 -1.73 -20.09 44.25
C SER A 182 -2.11 -18.61 44.03
N PRO A 183 -2.33 -17.81 45.09
CA PRO A 183 -2.69 -16.40 44.96
C PRO A 183 -1.69 -15.58 44.14
N VAL A 184 -0.40 -15.86 44.28
CA VAL A 184 0.68 -15.21 43.51
C VAL A 184 0.57 -15.52 42.02
N VAL A 185 0.26 -16.78 41.67
CA VAL A 185 0.08 -17.18 40.27
C VAL A 185 -1.20 -16.58 39.68
N LYS A 186 -2.27 -16.43 40.48
CA LYS A 186 -3.51 -15.76 40.03
C LYS A 186 -3.31 -14.27 39.74
N GLU A 187 -2.56 -13.55 40.56
CA GLU A 187 -2.23 -12.14 40.29
C GLU A 187 -1.32 -12.01 39.07
N ALA A 188 -0.30 -12.86 38.92
CA ALA A 188 0.55 -12.87 37.73
C ALA A 188 -0.24 -13.20 36.45
N GLU A 189 -1.16 -14.16 36.48
CA GLU A 189 -2.06 -14.45 35.36
C GLU A 189 -2.96 -13.27 34.99
N LYS A 190 -3.45 -12.54 36.00
CA LYS A 190 -4.27 -11.34 35.80
C LYS A 190 -3.47 -10.21 35.14
N GLU A 191 -2.22 -9.98 35.58
CA GLU A 191 -1.30 -9.01 34.97
C GLU A 191 -0.96 -9.39 33.52
N ILE A 192 -0.63 -10.66 33.26
CA ILE A 192 -0.36 -11.16 31.90
C ILE A 192 -1.59 -10.97 31.01
N ARG A 193 -2.79 -11.27 31.53
CA ARG A 193 -4.04 -11.12 30.79
C ARG A 193 -4.33 -9.66 30.45
N GLN A 194 -4.09 -8.74 31.40
CA GLN A 194 -4.25 -7.31 31.17
C GLN A 194 -3.30 -6.81 30.08
N ALA A 195 -2.01 -7.18 30.17
CA ALA A 195 -1.02 -6.82 29.14
C ALA A 195 -1.36 -7.39 27.75
N GLN A 196 -1.92 -8.61 27.69
CA GLN A 196 -2.38 -9.20 26.43
C GLN A 196 -3.59 -8.45 25.84
N ILE A 197 -4.54 -8.01 26.68
CA ILE A 197 -5.68 -7.22 26.22
C ILE A 197 -5.21 -5.88 25.68
N GLU A 198 -4.31 -5.19 26.39
CA GLU A 198 -3.74 -3.90 25.96
C GLU A 198 -2.99 -4.02 24.63
N ALA A 199 -2.13 -5.05 24.49
CA ALA A 199 -1.41 -5.30 23.24
C ALA A 199 -2.36 -5.59 22.06
N ARG A 200 -3.47 -6.31 22.30
CA ARG A 200 -4.49 -6.58 21.28
C ARG A 200 -5.24 -5.32 20.87
N VAL A 201 -5.60 -4.46 21.82
CA VAL A 201 -6.26 -3.18 21.54
C VAL A 201 -5.34 -2.29 20.70
N GLU A 202 -4.05 -2.25 21.03
CA GLU A 202 -3.06 -1.47 20.27
C GLU A 202 -2.88 -2.02 18.85
N GLN A 203 -2.80 -3.35 18.68
CA GLN A 203 -2.72 -3.98 17.37
C GLN A 203 -3.98 -3.69 16.54
N TYR A 204 -5.17 -3.84 17.13
CA TYR A 204 -6.43 -3.54 16.44
C TYR A 204 -6.50 -2.07 15.99
N ARG A 205 -6.04 -1.14 16.82
CA ARG A 205 -5.93 0.28 16.44
C ARG A 205 -5.01 0.46 15.25
N TYR A 206 -3.81 -0.10 15.31
CA TYR A 206 -2.86 -0.01 14.22
C TYR A 206 -3.43 -0.61 12.93
N ASP A 207 -3.95 -1.83 12.96
CA ASP A 207 -4.50 -2.53 11.80
C ASP A 207 -5.69 -1.77 11.18
N SER A 208 -6.60 -1.25 12.01
CA SER A 208 -7.73 -0.45 11.54
C SER A 208 -7.28 0.83 10.82
N LEU A 209 -6.24 1.50 11.33
CA LEU A 209 -5.66 2.67 10.67
C LEU A 209 -4.92 2.29 9.37
N GLN A 210 -4.24 1.14 9.32
CA GLN A 210 -3.64 0.64 8.08
C GLN A 210 -4.73 0.31 7.04
N SER A 211 -5.85 -0.29 7.45
CA SER A 211 -6.98 -0.55 6.58
C SER A 211 -7.59 0.73 6.02
N LEU A 212 -7.73 1.78 6.83
CA LEU A 212 -8.21 3.09 6.36
C LEU A 212 -7.27 3.69 5.30
N LYS A 213 -5.95 3.61 5.53
CA LYS A 213 -4.94 4.08 4.57
C LYS A 213 -4.99 3.32 3.24
N HIS A 214 -5.17 1.99 3.28
CA HIS A 214 -5.35 1.19 2.07
C HIS A 214 -6.65 1.50 1.35
N LEU A 215 -7.73 1.76 2.09
CA LEU A 215 -9.00 2.20 1.52
C LEU A 215 -8.85 3.57 0.81
N GLU A 216 -8.07 4.50 1.39
CA GLU A 216 -7.76 5.80 0.79
C GLU A 216 -6.94 5.64 -0.51
N ALA A 217 -5.92 4.78 -0.49
CA ALA A 217 -5.16 4.46 -1.69
C ALA A 217 -6.06 3.86 -2.78
N ALA A 218 -6.89 2.86 -2.45
CA ALA A 218 -7.83 2.24 -3.38
C ALA A 218 -8.80 3.26 -3.99
N GLN A 219 -9.35 4.17 -3.19
CA GLN A 219 -10.24 5.23 -3.66
C GLN A 219 -9.55 6.11 -4.71
N ASN A 220 -8.29 6.48 -4.50
CA ASN A 220 -7.55 7.29 -5.46
C ASN A 220 -7.35 6.57 -6.81
N TYR A 221 -7.03 5.28 -6.80
CA TYR A 221 -6.96 4.48 -8.01
C TYR A 221 -8.31 4.37 -8.72
N ILE A 222 -9.39 4.16 -7.97
CA ILE A 222 -10.75 4.10 -8.50
C ILE A 222 -11.15 5.41 -9.18
N ILE A 223 -10.88 6.55 -8.53
CA ILE A 223 -11.18 7.88 -9.08
C ILE A 223 -10.36 8.15 -10.35
N SER A 224 -9.07 7.81 -10.35
CA SER A 224 -8.21 7.91 -11.53
C SER A 224 -8.75 7.08 -12.69
N ALA A 225 -9.06 5.80 -12.43
CA ALA A 225 -9.58 4.87 -13.42
C ALA A 225 -10.93 5.31 -13.97
N ALA A 226 -11.82 5.82 -13.11
CA ALA A 226 -13.11 6.31 -13.54
C ALA A 226 -12.98 7.52 -14.47
N LYS A 227 -12.10 8.47 -14.13
CA LYS A 227 -11.82 9.63 -14.96
C LYS A 227 -11.19 9.23 -16.29
N ALA A 228 -10.22 8.33 -16.27
CA ALA A 228 -9.46 7.91 -17.44
C ALA A 228 -10.26 7.03 -18.40
N GLY A 229 -11.00 6.06 -17.87
CA GLY A 229 -11.81 5.12 -18.65
C GLY A 229 -13.21 5.64 -18.99
N GLY A 230 -13.58 6.84 -18.52
CA GLY A 230 -14.94 7.36 -18.66
C GLY A 230 -15.99 6.50 -17.95
N LEU A 231 -15.63 5.96 -16.77
CA LEU A 231 -16.48 5.05 -16.00
C LEU A 231 -17.41 5.84 -15.10
N SER A 232 -18.67 5.39 -14.98
CA SER A 232 -19.61 5.97 -14.03
C SER A 232 -19.23 5.57 -12.61
N LEU A 233 -18.83 6.55 -11.80
CA LEU A 233 -18.48 6.35 -10.40
C LEU A 233 -19.65 6.76 -9.49
N PRO A 234 -20.12 5.90 -8.57
CA PRO A 234 -21.12 6.30 -7.58
C PRO A 234 -20.63 7.46 -6.70
N ASP A 235 -21.50 8.43 -6.42
CA ASP A 235 -21.19 9.59 -5.57
C ASP A 235 -20.70 9.18 -4.19
N SER A 236 -21.29 8.11 -3.65
CA SER A 236 -20.78 7.43 -2.47
C SER A 236 -19.30 7.17 -2.67
N ILE A 237 -18.86 6.33 -3.63
CA ILE A 237 -17.44 5.98 -3.94
C ILE A 237 -16.54 7.19 -4.19
N ALA A 238 -17.05 8.26 -4.78
CA ALA A 238 -16.28 9.49 -4.98
C ALA A 238 -16.09 10.32 -3.69
N ALA A 239 -17.03 10.25 -2.74
CA ALA A 239 -16.99 11.06 -1.52
C ALA A 239 -15.76 10.75 -0.65
N PRO A 240 -15.09 11.77 -0.08
CA PRO A 240 -13.94 11.57 0.80
C PRO A 240 -14.23 10.56 1.91
N LEU A 241 -13.24 9.73 2.22
CA LEU A 241 -13.36 8.80 3.33
C LEU A 241 -13.56 9.54 4.67
N PRO A 242 -14.35 8.97 5.57
CA PRO A 242 -14.60 9.57 6.87
C PRO A 242 -13.30 9.59 7.69
N THR A 243 -13.19 10.60 8.56
CA THR A 243 -12.02 10.78 9.44
C THR A 243 -12.35 10.30 10.84
N ILE A 244 -11.41 9.61 11.48
CA ILE A 244 -11.56 9.19 12.87
C ILE A 244 -10.98 10.27 13.79
N GLU A 245 -11.84 10.91 14.58
CA GLU A 245 -11.44 12.00 15.48
C GLU A 245 -10.79 11.50 16.78
N ASN A 246 -11.08 10.26 17.20
CA ASN A 246 -10.55 9.69 18.43
C ASN A 246 -10.30 8.18 18.29
N ALA A 247 -9.19 7.84 17.63
CA ALA A 247 -8.78 6.45 17.42
C ALA A 247 -8.28 5.75 18.72
N ASP A 248 -8.09 6.51 19.80
CA ASP A 248 -7.65 5.97 21.09
C ASP A 248 -8.78 5.23 21.83
N ASP A 249 -10.03 5.66 21.60
CA ASP A 249 -11.23 5.04 22.14
C ASP A 249 -11.61 3.79 21.31
N PHE A 250 -11.38 2.61 21.91
CA PHE A 250 -11.60 1.33 21.27
C PHE A 250 -13.05 1.14 20.78
N THR A 251 -14.05 1.57 21.56
CA THR A 251 -15.47 1.42 21.15
C THR A 251 -15.78 2.30 19.95
N LYS A 252 -15.32 3.56 19.96
CA LYS A 252 -15.50 4.45 18.81
C LYS A 252 -14.78 3.98 17.56
N LEU A 253 -13.58 3.41 17.71
CA LEU A 253 -12.85 2.82 16.61
C LEU A 253 -13.61 1.62 16.02
N THR A 254 -14.12 0.72 16.86
CA THR A 254 -14.93 -0.41 16.39
C THR A 254 -16.18 0.07 15.67
N ASP A 255 -16.94 1.00 16.25
CA ASP A 255 -18.14 1.55 15.60
C ASP A 255 -17.80 2.22 14.26
N PHE A 256 -16.68 2.94 14.18
CA PHE A 256 -16.19 3.54 12.94
C PHE A 256 -15.84 2.50 11.87
N VAL A 257 -15.13 1.43 12.24
CA VAL A 257 -14.80 0.34 11.30
C VAL A 257 -16.07 -0.32 10.77
N GLU A 258 -17.01 -0.63 11.66
CA GLU A 258 -18.24 -1.36 11.34
C GLU A 258 -19.24 -0.52 10.52
N LEU A 259 -19.46 0.74 10.91
CA LEU A 259 -20.53 1.57 10.37
C LEU A 259 -20.08 2.47 9.22
N GLU A 260 -18.80 2.85 9.18
CA GLU A 260 -18.28 3.81 8.21
C GLU A 260 -17.33 3.15 7.21
N MET A 261 -16.31 2.41 7.68
CA MET A 261 -15.29 1.82 6.78
C MET A 261 -15.80 0.60 6.03
N ARG A 262 -16.41 -0.37 6.71
CA ARG A 262 -16.81 -1.65 6.08
C ARG A 262 -17.82 -1.46 4.95
N PRO A 263 -18.92 -0.70 5.10
CA PRO A 263 -19.87 -0.51 4.01
C PRO A 263 -19.21 0.10 2.78
N ARG A 264 -18.31 1.07 3.01
CA ARG A 264 -17.52 1.73 1.99
C ARG A 264 -16.64 0.78 1.20
N LYS A 265 -15.90 -0.06 1.93
CA LYS A 265 -15.00 -1.07 1.38
C LYS A 265 -15.76 -2.09 0.54
N VAL A 266 -16.91 -2.58 1.03
CA VAL A 266 -17.77 -3.55 0.30
C VAL A 266 -18.29 -2.94 -1.00
N GLU A 267 -18.75 -1.69 -0.95
CA GLU A 267 -19.23 -0.98 -2.14
C GLU A 267 -18.11 -0.80 -3.17
N MET A 268 -16.93 -0.32 -2.75
CA MET A 268 -15.75 -0.18 -3.61
C MET A 268 -15.33 -1.51 -4.22
N ALA A 269 -15.28 -2.59 -3.42
CA ALA A 269 -14.90 -3.92 -3.89
C ALA A 269 -15.86 -4.46 -4.96
N LYS A 270 -17.17 -4.27 -4.77
CA LYS A 270 -18.18 -4.66 -5.75
C LYS A 270 -18.03 -3.87 -7.06
N TRP A 271 -17.81 -2.57 -6.97
CA TRP A 271 -17.62 -1.73 -8.16
C TRP A 271 -16.34 -2.11 -8.91
N VAL A 272 -15.22 -2.26 -8.18
CA VAL A 272 -13.92 -2.69 -8.72
C VAL A 272 -14.04 -4.02 -9.44
N GLU A 273 -14.71 -5.02 -8.84
CA GLU A 273 -14.86 -6.33 -9.49
C GLU A 273 -15.71 -6.27 -10.77
N THR A 274 -16.78 -5.48 -10.74
CA THR A 274 -17.65 -5.27 -11.91
C THR A 274 -16.88 -4.65 -13.06
N GLU A 275 -16.17 -3.55 -12.80
CA GLU A 275 -15.40 -2.84 -13.83
C GLU A 275 -14.18 -3.63 -14.29
N ARG A 276 -13.51 -4.36 -13.40
CA ARG A 276 -12.39 -5.25 -13.74
C ARG A 276 -12.82 -6.29 -14.76
N ILE A 277 -13.94 -6.99 -14.52
CA ILE A 277 -14.47 -8.00 -15.45
C ILE A 277 -14.83 -7.34 -16.79
N ARG A 278 -15.52 -6.18 -16.74
CA ARG A 278 -15.96 -5.46 -17.95
C ARG A 278 -14.78 -5.03 -18.82
N LEU A 279 -13.77 -4.40 -18.23
CA LEU A 279 -12.55 -3.94 -18.91
C LEU A 279 -11.71 -5.11 -19.40
N ARG A 280 -11.53 -6.16 -18.58
CA ARG A 280 -10.82 -7.38 -18.98
C ARG A 280 -11.39 -7.97 -20.26
N ASN A 281 -12.71 -8.09 -20.36
CA ASN A 281 -13.36 -8.68 -21.55
C ASN A 281 -13.22 -7.82 -22.81
N GLN A 282 -12.77 -6.56 -22.70
CA GLN A 282 -12.49 -5.70 -23.86
C GLN A 282 -11.08 -5.92 -24.41
N VAL A 283 -10.10 -6.18 -23.53
CA VAL A 283 -8.68 -6.28 -23.92
C VAL A 283 -8.12 -7.70 -23.92
N ILE A 284 -8.82 -8.66 -23.32
CA ILE A 284 -8.49 -10.09 -23.33
C ILE A 284 -9.63 -10.84 -24.02
N PRO A 285 -9.53 -11.17 -25.33
CA PRO A 285 -10.49 -12.02 -26.01
C PRO A 285 -10.54 -13.41 -25.35
N GLN A 286 -11.73 -14.01 -25.26
CA GLN A 286 -11.93 -15.38 -24.77
C GLN A 286 -11.50 -16.44 -25.78
#